data_AF-A0A7S0UKK0-F1
#
_entry.id   AF-A0A7S0UKK0-F1
#
_cell.length_a   1.000
_cell.length_b   1.000
_cell.length_c   1.000
_cell.angle_alpha   90.00
_cell.angle_beta   90.00
_cell.angle_gamma   90.00
#
_symmetry.space_group_name_H-M   'P 1'
#
loop_
_entity.id
_entity.type
_entity.pdbx_description
1 polymer ?
#
loop_
_entity_poly.entity_id
_entity_poly.type
_entity_poly.pdbx_seq_one_letter_code
_entity_poly.pdbx_strand_id
1 'polypeptide(L)'
;VKRRLLFASLATLSSIPHNTTGLSQRVLNSSSIAHQRQFQSTFASLSSSQKFNLHRKRSTNLLTTIHSPRETKKYHRATTSTMTATETSNTGGILQNISPSEVTLEIKDPVNPKALEQAKAILNELVIGNTDNGRVNAEKLLEVAKRLGDVDSSCTVEDLVVSRDACKEAYEGLNPSEKKALDNMHFRIKSFAEMQRGSVKDTEMDIPGGKAGHTVSPCRAAGCYAPGGRYPLPSSVLMTAVTARAAGCPTVVLSSPKPATITLAAAYVAGADFFLRVGGAQAIATMAFGMEISSSNTKIPSCDVICGPGNMWVTAAKSIVSGKCGIDMLAGPSEVLVICDETASPTIVAADLIAQAEHDVVARAILLSTCDKLIKEIDVEVAKQVNALPEPNRSTALEALKQSFAVKCQDIDQCIAISDDIAPEHLEVQTKNSNDDAFKCTNYGGLFIGVGAAEVLGDYGAGPNHTLPTGGTGRYTGGLSVFDFLRIRTWMRVDDTQASQCMVEDSIVMARCEGLEGHARAAEQRKL
;
A
#
# COMPACT_ATOMS: atom_id res chain seq x y z
N VAL A 1 77.16 -9.85 -13.35
CA VAL A 1 76.42 -9.39 -14.55
C VAL A 1 74.98 -9.11 -14.10
N LYS A 2 74.74 -7.91 -13.51
CA LYS A 2 73.87 -6.79 -13.98
C LYS A 2 72.43 -7.22 -14.32
N ARG A 3 71.33 -6.62 -13.83
CA ARG A 3 70.94 -5.50 -12.91
C ARG A 3 69.38 -5.62 -12.78
N ARG A 4 68.74 -5.59 -11.59
CA ARG A 4 68.11 -4.43 -10.83
C ARG A 4 67.11 -3.59 -11.65
N LEU A 5 65.90 -3.19 -11.19
CA LEU A 5 65.42 -2.54 -9.94
C LEU A 5 63.96 -2.97 -9.58
N LEU A 6 63.52 -3.16 -8.31
CA LEU A 6 63.17 -2.23 -7.19
C LEU A 6 62.03 -1.23 -7.52
N PHE A 7 60.92 -1.15 -6.77
CA PHE A 7 60.83 -0.84 -5.32
C PHE A 7 59.69 -1.57 -4.57
N ALA A 8 59.98 -1.88 -3.31
CA ALA A 8 59.03 -2.13 -2.22
C ALA A 8 59.12 -0.96 -1.22
N SER A 9 58.08 -0.75 -0.40
CA SER A 9 58.26 -0.25 0.97
C SER A 9 57.27 -0.94 1.91
N LEU A 10 57.79 -1.36 3.06
CA LEU A 10 57.24 -2.30 4.04
C LEU A 10 57.20 -1.61 5.40
N ALA A 11 56.17 -1.95 6.19
CA ALA A 11 56.17 -2.12 7.66
C ALA A 11 56.38 -0.84 8.53
N THR A 12 55.91 -0.74 9.78
CA THR A 12 55.93 -1.71 10.90
C THR A 12 54.98 -1.31 12.06
N LEU A 13 54.32 -2.33 12.65
CA LEU A 13 54.20 -2.71 14.07
C LEU A 13 54.09 -1.67 15.21
N SER A 14 53.11 -1.88 16.10
CA SER A 14 53.33 -1.99 17.55
C SER A 14 52.22 -2.83 18.22
N SER A 15 52.56 -3.47 19.33
CA SER A 15 51.84 -4.61 19.91
C SER A 15 51.94 -4.60 21.46
N ILE A 16 50.89 -5.12 22.14
CA ILE A 16 50.86 -5.75 23.51
C ILE A 16 50.68 -4.80 24.73
N PRO A 17 50.10 -5.17 25.92
CA PRO A 17 49.37 -6.39 26.41
C PRO A 17 48.06 -6.23 27.25
N HIS A 18 47.36 -7.38 27.43
CA HIS A 18 46.65 -7.97 28.62
C HIS A 18 45.59 -7.17 29.43
N ASN A 19 44.51 -7.73 30.01
CA ASN A 19 44.33 -9.06 30.64
C ASN A 19 42.83 -9.38 30.92
N THR A 20 42.46 -10.68 30.85
CA THR A 20 41.53 -11.48 31.73
C THR A 20 40.10 -10.96 32.04
N THR A 21 38.99 -11.73 32.07
CA THR A 21 38.71 -13.15 32.38
C THR A 21 37.20 -13.42 32.18
N GLY A 22 36.81 -14.54 31.57
CA GLY A 22 35.91 -15.55 32.19
C GLY A 22 34.75 -15.93 31.24
N LEU A 23 34.78 -17.10 30.59
CA LEU A 23 34.05 -18.34 30.95
C LEU A 23 32.51 -18.16 30.91
N SER A 24 31.70 -18.87 30.12
CA SER A 24 31.66 -20.29 29.75
C SER A 24 30.75 -20.46 28.50
N GLN A 25 31.25 -20.95 27.36
CA GLN A 25 31.15 -22.34 26.86
C GLN A 25 29.75 -22.94 26.59
N ARG A 26 29.57 -23.25 25.28
CA ARG A 26 29.01 -24.48 24.65
C ARG A 26 27.48 -24.68 24.72
N VAL A 27 26.79 -25.09 23.65
CA VAL A 27 27.08 -26.14 22.65
C VAL A 27 26.41 -25.81 21.30
N LEU A 28 27.14 -26.03 20.20
CA LEU A 28 26.62 -26.13 18.84
C LEU A 28 26.45 -27.61 18.45
N ASN A 29 25.49 -27.85 17.55
CA ASN A 29 25.32 -29.00 16.63
C ASN A 29 24.59 -30.26 17.11
N SER A 30 23.31 -30.33 16.71
CA SER A 30 22.63 -31.40 15.95
C SER A 30 21.18 -30.92 15.85
N SER A 31 20.44 -30.90 14.74
CA SER A 31 20.30 -31.80 13.60
C SER A 31 19.33 -31.10 12.63
N SER A 32 19.74 -30.86 11.38
CA SER A 32 18.82 -30.44 10.31
C SER A 32 19.28 -31.06 8.99
N ILE A 33 19.20 -32.38 8.95
CA ILE A 33 19.22 -33.20 7.73
C ILE A 33 18.11 -34.24 7.91
N ALA A 34 16.86 -33.79 7.83
CA ALA A 34 15.67 -34.61 7.64
C ALA A 34 14.44 -33.68 7.61
N HIS A 35 14.22 -32.96 6.50
CA HIS A 35 12.90 -32.49 6.05
C HIS A 35 13.04 -31.70 4.73
N GLN A 36 13.73 -32.28 3.75
CA GLN A 36 13.78 -31.70 2.40
C GLN A 36 13.88 -32.79 1.32
N ARG A 37 13.11 -33.87 1.49
CA ARG A 37 12.87 -34.90 0.48
C ARG A 37 11.48 -35.50 0.65
N GLN A 38 10.45 -34.70 0.39
CA GLN A 38 9.10 -35.24 0.17
C GLN A 38 8.19 -34.27 -0.57
N PHE A 39 8.65 -33.70 -1.70
CA PHE A 39 7.78 -32.94 -2.61
C PHE A 39 8.33 -32.98 -4.05
N GLN A 40 8.57 -34.18 -4.58
CA GLN A 40 8.76 -34.42 -6.01
C GLN A 40 8.39 -35.87 -6.32
N SER A 41 7.11 -36.17 -6.54
CA SER A 41 6.67 -37.32 -7.37
C SER A 41 5.15 -37.42 -7.46
N THR A 42 4.49 -36.56 -8.24
CA THR A 42 3.24 -36.93 -8.93
C THR A 42 2.89 -35.82 -9.91
N PHE A 43 3.41 -35.87 -11.13
CA PHE A 43 2.78 -35.35 -12.34
C PHE A 43 3.60 -35.83 -13.54
N ALA A 44 3.37 -37.08 -13.92
CA ALA A 44 3.81 -37.63 -15.20
C ALA A 44 2.95 -38.85 -15.53
N SER A 45 1.80 -38.62 -16.15
CA SER A 45 1.20 -39.46 -17.19
C SER A 45 -0.24 -39.01 -17.40
N LEU A 46 -0.53 -38.55 -18.61
CA LEU A 46 -1.68 -38.98 -19.41
C LEU A 46 -1.65 -38.17 -20.72
N SER A 47 -1.09 -38.82 -21.73
CA SER A 47 -1.18 -38.40 -23.12
C SER A 47 -2.59 -38.64 -23.66
N SER A 48 -3.14 -37.60 -24.28
CA SER A 48 -3.75 -37.61 -25.61
C SER A 48 -4.48 -38.89 -26.06
N SER A 49 -5.81 -38.94 -25.88
CA SER A 49 -6.76 -39.33 -26.93
C SER A 49 -8.18 -39.45 -26.36
N GLN A 50 -9.08 -38.55 -26.75
CA GLN A 50 -10.44 -38.87 -27.22
C GLN A 50 -11.27 -37.60 -27.49
N LYS A 51 -11.60 -37.47 -28.78
CA LYS A 51 -12.65 -36.71 -29.47
C LYS A 51 -13.75 -36.09 -28.59
N PHE A 52 -14.16 -34.85 -28.90
CA PHE A 52 -15.54 -34.57 -29.33
C PHE A 52 -15.65 -33.25 -30.12
N ASN A 53 -16.41 -33.32 -31.21
CA ASN A 53 -16.86 -32.24 -32.08
C ASN A 53 -18.10 -31.53 -31.48
N LEU A 54 -18.49 -30.41 -32.13
CA LEU A 54 -19.64 -29.48 -31.91
C LEU A 54 -19.26 -28.26 -31.05
N HIS A 55 -19.49 -27.00 -31.43
CA HIS A 55 -20.41 -26.40 -32.39
C HIS A 55 -19.86 -25.06 -32.94
N ARG A 56 -20.16 -24.79 -34.22
CA ARG A 56 -19.90 -23.55 -34.96
C ARG A 56 -21.26 -22.92 -35.29
N LYS A 57 -21.48 -21.64 -34.93
CA LYS A 57 -22.50 -20.65 -35.39
C LYS A 57 -22.80 -19.73 -34.19
N ARG A 58 -22.73 -18.39 -34.23
CA ARG A 58 -23.04 -17.41 -35.26
C ARG A 58 -22.20 -16.13 -35.02
N SER A 59 -21.76 -15.52 -36.10
CA SER A 59 -21.37 -14.12 -36.19
C SER A 59 -22.46 -13.32 -36.93
N THR A 60 -22.35 -11.99 -36.81
CA THR A 60 -22.95 -10.88 -37.59
C THR A 60 -24.40 -10.47 -37.32
N ASN A 61 -24.59 -9.25 -36.79
CA ASN A 61 -24.88 -8.07 -37.64
C ASN A 61 -24.68 -6.74 -36.89
N LEU A 62 -23.85 -5.87 -37.47
CA LEU A 62 -23.93 -4.42 -37.36
C LEU A 62 -25.07 -3.92 -38.27
N LEU A 63 -25.79 -2.87 -37.87
CA LEU A 63 -25.97 -1.66 -38.70
C LEU A 63 -26.62 -0.51 -37.92
N THR A 64 -26.01 0.65 -38.15
CA THR A 64 -26.30 2.02 -37.76
C THR A 64 -27.68 2.53 -38.17
N THR A 65 -28.28 3.42 -37.37
CA THR A 65 -29.08 4.53 -37.93
C THR A 65 -28.95 5.80 -37.09
N ILE A 66 -28.60 6.88 -37.79
CA ILE A 66 -28.55 8.28 -37.35
C ILE A 66 -29.97 8.85 -37.39
N HIS A 67 -30.39 9.64 -36.39
CA HIS A 67 -31.18 10.88 -36.57
C HIS A 67 -31.38 11.64 -35.24
N SER A 68 -31.09 12.94 -35.28
CA SER A 68 -31.57 13.99 -34.35
C SER A 68 -32.73 14.73 -35.02
N PRO A 69 -33.72 15.23 -34.26
CA PRO A 69 -33.83 16.69 -34.17
C PRO A 69 -34.27 17.25 -32.80
N ARG A 70 -34.07 18.56 -32.72
CA ARG A 70 -34.25 19.57 -31.65
C ARG A 70 -35.58 19.61 -30.88
N GLU A 71 -35.45 20.21 -29.67
CA GLU A 71 -36.34 21.17 -28.97
C GLU A 71 -37.64 20.70 -28.30
N THR A 72 -37.74 20.81 -26.96
CA THR A 72 -38.35 21.96 -26.24
C THR A 72 -38.52 21.67 -24.73
N LYS A 73 -38.40 22.72 -23.92
CA LYS A 73 -38.59 22.79 -22.45
C LYS A 73 -40.02 22.41 -22.03
N LYS A 74 -40.17 21.81 -20.84
CA LYS A 74 -41.17 22.22 -19.83
C LYS A 74 -40.87 21.64 -18.45
N TYR A 75 -40.70 22.55 -17.49
CA TYR A 75 -40.69 22.31 -16.06
C TYR A 75 -42.03 21.71 -15.60
N HIS A 76 -42.00 20.64 -14.80
CA HIS A 76 -43.13 20.26 -13.97
C HIS A 76 -42.75 20.18 -12.49
N ARG A 77 -43.68 20.73 -11.73
CA ARG A 77 -43.65 21.18 -10.34
C ARG A 77 -43.95 19.97 -9.47
N ALA A 78 -43.04 19.61 -8.57
CA ALA A 78 -43.28 18.54 -7.60
C ALA A 78 -44.33 18.99 -6.58
N THR A 79 -45.47 18.31 -6.57
CA THR A 79 -46.51 18.39 -5.53
C THR A 79 -46.06 17.60 -4.31
N THR A 80 -46.01 18.29 -3.17
CA THR A 80 -45.80 17.76 -1.83
C THR A 80 -46.96 16.85 -1.44
N SER A 81 -46.67 15.57 -1.16
CA SER A 81 -47.59 14.66 -0.47
C SER A 81 -47.01 14.33 0.89
N THR A 82 -47.59 14.92 1.92
CA THR A 82 -47.38 14.59 3.33
C THR A 82 -47.91 13.19 3.60
N MET A 83 -47.03 12.22 3.87
CA MET A 83 -47.41 10.95 4.49
C MET A 83 -47.12 11.01 5.98
N THR A 84 -48.18 10.76 6.72
CA THR A 84 -48.28 10.61 8.17
C THR A 84 -47.36 9.51 8.67
N ALA A 85 -46.53 9.84 9.66
CA ALA A 85 -45.69 8.91 10.38
C ALA A 85 -46.53 7.91 11.17
N THR A 86 -46.47 6.64 10.80
CA THR A 86 -46.79 5.52 11.68
C THR A 86 -45.54 5.16 12.46
N GLU A 87 -45.58 5.38 13.77
CA GLU A 87 -44.55 4.96 14.72
C GLU A 87 -44.40 3.43 14.68
N THR A 88 -43.38 2.96 13.98
CA THR A 88 -42.83 1.62 14.19
C THR A 88 -41.75 1.74 15.25
N SER A 89 -41.91 1.02 16.35
CA SER A 89 -40.95 0.88 17.45
C SER A 89 -39.57 0.52 16.90
N ASN A 90 -38.67 1.51 16.85
CA ASN A 90 -37.29 1.32 16.45
C ASN A 90 -36.56 0.54 17.56
N THR A 91 -36.45 -0.76 17.38
CA THR A 91 -35.51 -1.63 18.12
C THR A 91 -34.12 -1.58 17.49
N GLY A 92 -33.83 -0.54 16.69
CA GLY A 92 -32.65 -0.40 15.87
C GLY A 92 -31.39 -0.32 16.74
N GLY A 93 -30.55 -1.35 16.62
CA GLY A 93 -29.18 -1.32 17.11
C GLY A 93 -28.36 -0.23 16.45
N ILE A 94 -27.15 0.01 16.97
CA ILE A 94 -26.20 0.95 16.37
C ILE A 94 -25.74 0.48 15.00
N LEU A 95 -25.49 -0.83 14.84
CA LEU A 95 -25.21 -1.43 13.55
C LEU A 95 -26.52 -1.75 12.82
N GLN A 96 -26.57 -1.46 11.51
CA GLN A 96 -27.70 -1.89 10.70
C GLN A 96 -27.68 -3.42 10.57
N ASN A 97 -28.74 -4.11 10.98
CA ASN A 97 -28.86 -5.55 10.74
C ASN A 97 -29.42 -5.78 9.34
N ILE A 98 -28.64 -6.41 8.46
CA ILE A 98 -29.05 -6.72 7.08
C ILE A 98 -28.91 -8.22 6.80
N SER A 99 -29.67 -8.71 5.82
CA SER A 99 -29.56 -10.09 5.35
C SER A 99 -28.34 -10.29 4.45
N PRO A 100 -27.80 -11.52 4.34
CA PRO A 100 -26.72 -11.83 3.39
C PRO A 100 -26.98 -11.35 1.96
N SER A 101 -28.23 -11.39 1.49
CA SER A 101 -28.61 -10.94 0.14
C SER A 101 -28.63 -9.43 -0.06
N GLU A 102 -28.62 -8.65 1.03
CA GLU A 102 -28.57 -7.18 0.99
C GLU A 102 -27.14 -6.64 1.00
N VAL A 103 -26.14 -7.51 1.22
CA VAL A 103 -24.74 -7.11 1.13
C VAL A 103 -24.40 -6.83 -0.33
N THR A 104 -24.17 -5.56 -0.65
CA THR A 104 -23.80 -5.12 -1.99
C THR A 104 -22.31 -4.81 -2.08
N LEU A 105 -21.72 -5.21 -3.20
CA LEU A 105 -20.39 -4.79 -3.59
C LEU A 105 -20.42 -3.40 -4.19
N GLU A 106 -19.99 -2.42 -3.42
CA GLU A 106 -19.81 -1.06 -3.91
C GLU A 106 -18.32 -0.78 -4.14
N ILE A 107 -17.79 -1.23 -5.28
CA ILE A 107 -16.50 -0.74 -5.77
C ILE A 107 -16.73 0.69 -6.27
N LYS A 108 -16.57 1.67 -5.37
CA LYS A 108 -16.64 3.08 -5.71
C LYS A 108 -15.31 3.53 -6.30
N ASP A 109 -15.38 4.44 -7.27
CA ASP A 109 -14.17 5.16 -7.70
C ASP A 109 -13.61 5.92 -6.48
N PRO A 110 -12.39 5.60 -6.01
CA PRO A 110 -11.80 6.28 -4.86
C PRO A 110 -11.46 7.75 -5.17
N VAL A 111 -11.46 8.15 -6.44
CA VAL A 111 -11.15 9.51 -6.88
C VAL A 111 -12.42 10.36 -6.88
N ASN A 112 -12.57 11.19 -5.85
CA ASN A 112 -13.66 12.16 -5.81
C ASN A 112 -13.54 13.18 -6.96
N PRO A 113 -14.56 13.38 -7.82
CA PRO A 113 -14.48 14.26 -8.98
C PRO A 113 -14.14 15.73 -8.64
N LYS A 114 -14.67 16.24 -7.53
CA LYS A 114 -14.39 17.62 -7.07
C LYS A 114 -12.97 17.74 -6.55
N ALA A 115 -12.51 16.74 -5.78
CA ALA A 115 -11.11 16.69 -5.33
C ALA A 115 -10.14 16.59 -6.51
N LEU A 116 -10.51 15.86 -7.57
CA LEU A 116 -9.74 15.74 -8.81
C LEU A 116 -9.59 17.07 -9.55
N GLU A 117 -10.67 17.82 -9.72
CA GLU A 117 -10.62 19.15 -10.33
C GLU A 117 -9.70 20.10 -9.54
N GLN A 118 -9.85 20.11 -8.22
CA GLN A 118 -9.05 20.96 -7.32
C GLN A 118 -7.57 20.54 -7.31
N ALA A 119 -7.28 19.23 -7.27
CA ALA A 119 -5.92 18.73 -7.36
C ALA A 119 -5.27 19.09 -8.69
N LYS A 120 -5.98 18.98 -9.83
CA LYS A 120 -5.48 19.41 -11.14
C LYS A 120 -5.14 20.90 -11.16
N ALA A 121 -6.01 21.74 -10.57
CA ALA A 121 -5.75 23.17 -10.48
C ALA A 121 -4.47 23.47 -9.66
N ILE A 122 -4.29 22.81 -8.51
CA ILE A 122 -3.07 22.94 -7.70
C ILE A 122 -1.83 22.49 -8.47
N LEU A 123 -1.86 21.31 -9.12
CA LEU A 123 -0.72 20.82 -9.89
C LEU A 123 -0.33 21.78 -11.03
N ASN A 124 -1.32 22.30 -11.78
CA ASN A 124 -1.10 23.26 -12.86
C ASN A 124 -0.55 24.61 -12.35
N GLU A 125 -0.93 25.02 -11.13
CA GLU A 125 -0.39 26.21 -10.49
C GLU A 125 1.11 26.05 -10.19
N LEU A 126 1.51 24.88 -9.68
CA LEU A 126 2.85 24.59 -9.15
C LEU A 126 3.91 24.27 -10.20
N VAL A 127 3.55 23.54 -11.26
CA VAL A 127 4.53 22.99 -12.22
C VAL A 127 4.80 24.00 -13.34
N ILE A 128 6.04 24.50 -13.43
CA ILE A 128 6.45 25.44 -14.49
C ILE A 128 7.03 24.67 -15.68
N GLY A 129 6.50 24.95 -16.89
CA GLY A 129 6.95 24.35 -18.17
C GLY A 129 6.02 23.25 -18.71
N ASN A 130 6.20 22.85 -19.98
CA ASN A 130 5.44 21.73 -20.54
C ASN A 130 5.67 20.46 -19.70
N THR A 131 4.57 19.75 -19.45
CA THR A 131 4.32 18.72 -18.42
C THR A 131 5.32 17.55 -18.31
N ASP A 132 6.24 17.42 -19.26
CA ASP A 132 7.15 16.27 -19.32
C ASP A 132 8.38 16.46 -18.43
N ASN A 133 8.89 17.70 -18.26
CA ASN A 133 10.13 18.00 -17.52
C ASN A 133 10.02 19.15 -16.48
N GLY A 134 8.82 19.68 -16.22
CA GLY A 134 8.64 20.74 -15.24
C GLY A 134 8.98 20.31 -13.80
N ARG A 135 9.55 21.22 -13.01
CA ARG A 135 9.72 21.06 -11.54
C ARG A 135 8.68 21.92 -10.83
N VAL A 136 8.36 21.59 -9.58
CA VAL A 136 7.55 22.47 -8.73
C VAL A 136 8.34 23.74 -8.44
N ASN A 137 7.70 24.89 -8.62
CA ASN A 137 8.22 26.17 -8.20
C ASN A 137 8.02 26.36 -6.68
N ALA A 138 9.11 26.66 -5.98
CA ALA A 138 9.14 26.64 -4.53
C ALA A 138 8.38 27.83 -3.91
N GLU A 139 8.38 28.98 -4.58
CA GLU A 139 7.64 30.18 -4.17
C GLU A 139 6.13 29.94 -4.28
N LYS A 140 5.66 29.37 -5.39
CA LYS A 140 4.26 28.97 -5.54
C LYS A 140 3.86 27.86 -4.57
N LEU A 141 4.74 26.91 -4.29
CA LEU A 141 4.49 25.90 -3.26
C LEU A 141 4.26 26.57 -1.91
N LEU A 142 5.07 27.56 -1.54
CA LEU A 142 4.90 28.33 -0.32
C LEU A 142 3.55 29.09 -0.30
N GLU A 143 3.16 29.71 -1.40
CA GLU A 143 1.86 30.39 -1.53
C GLU A 143 0.69 29.41 -1.32
N VAL A 144 0.73 28.24 -1.95
CA VAL A 144 -0.29 27.19 -1.78
C VAL A 144 -0.29 26.66 -0.35
N ALA A 145 0.89 26.41 0.24
CA ALA A 145 1.03 25.91 1.60
C ALA A 145 0.44 26.92 2.62
N LYS A 146 0.68 28.22 2.44
CA LYS A 146 0.04 29.28 3.26
C LYS A 146 -1.47 29.34 3.04
N ARG A 147 -1.93 29.28 1.78
CA ARG A 147 -3.35 29.34 1.42
C ARG A 147 -4.16 28.18 2.02
N LEU A 148 -3.58 26.98 2.03
CA LEU A 148 -4.20 25.78 2.60
C LEU A 148 -3.90 25.59 4.09
N GLY A 149 -3.10 26.48 4.65
CA GLY A 149 -2.78 26.54 6.07
C GLY A 149 -1.84 25.43 6.55
N ASP A 150 -1.03 24.83 5.67
CA ASP A 150 0.02 23.87 6.03
C ASP A 150 1.11 24.54 6.89
N VAL A 151 1.39 25.80 6.59
CA VAL A 151 2.41 26.65 7.26
C VAL A 151 1.84 28.05 7.55
N ASP A 152 2.46 28.75 8.50
CA ASP A 152 2.08 30.12 8.85
C ASP A 152 2.57 31.17 7.85
N SER A 153 2.15 32.43 8.04
CA SER A 153 2.51 33.55 7.17
C SER A 153 3.99 33.93 7.21
N SER A 154 4.71 33.62 8.30
CA SER A 154 6.12 33.93 8.50
C SER A 154 7.07 32.94 7.83
N CYS A 155 6.59 31.72 7.53
CA CYS A 155 7.32 30.67 6.84
C CYS A 155 7.93 31.15 5.50
N THR A 156 9.20 30.83 5.27
CA THR A 156 9.90 31.07 3.99
C THR A 156 9.97 29.81 3.14
N VAL A 157 10.56 29.91 1.95
CA VAL A 157 10.71 28.76 1.04
C VAL A 157 11.62 27.70 1.64
N GLU A 158 12.69 28.11 2.32
CA GLU A 158 13.67 27.23 2.96
C GLU A 158 13.02 26.42 4.08
N ASP A 159 12.10 27.02 4.82
CA ASP A 159 11.38 26.37 5.92
C ASP A 159 10.49 25.21 5.45
N LEU A 160 10.12 25.16 4.16
CA LEU A 160 9.34 24.04 3.61
C LEU A 160 10.06 22.70 3.74
N VAL A 161 11.40 22.72 3.81
CA VAL A 161 12.25 21.55 3.97
C VAL A 161 12.83 21.53 5.38
N VAL A 162 12.39 20.59 6.19
CA VAL A 162 12.94 20.41 7.55
C VAL A 162 14.28 19.69 7.45
N SER A 163 15.31 20.26 8.08
CA SER A 163 16.63 19.66 8.09
C SER A 163 16.63 18.34 8.88
N ARG A 164 17.53 17.44 8.50
CA ARG A 164 17.73 16.18 9.22
C ARG A 164 18.15 16.41 10.68
N ASP A 165 18.92 17.47 10.95
CA ASP A 165 19.33 17.84 12.30
C ASP A 165 18.14 18.29 13.15
N ALA A 166 17.21 19.08 12.61
CA ALA A 166 15.97 19.44 13.31
C ALA A 166 15.10 18.20 13.61
N CYS A 167 15.05 17.23 12.68
CA CYS A 167 14.35 15.96 12.93
C CYS A 167 15.04 15.13 14.03
N LYS A 168 16.37 15.17 14.09
CA LYS A 168 17.17 14.52 15.13
C LYS A 168 16.96 15.18 16.50
N GLU A 169 16.99 16.51 16.56
CA GLU A 169 16.70 17.27 17.79
C GLU A 169 15.30 16.94 18.31
N ALA A 170 14.31 16.82 17.42
CA ALA A 170 12.97 16.39 17.80
C ALA A 170 12.97 14.99 18.44
N TYR A 171 13.76 14.04 17.92
CA TYR A 171 13.92 12.70 18.49
C TYR A 171 14.66 12.71 19.83
N GLU A 172 15.70 13.52 19.97
CA GLU A 172 16.48 13.66 21.21
C GLU A 172 15.67 14.34 22.32
N GLY A 173 14.73 15.21 21.97
CA GLY A 173 13.82 15.89 22.89
C GLY A 173 12.61 15.05 23.35
N LEU A 174 12.38 13.86 22.78
CA LEU A 174 11.27 12.99 23.18
C LEU A 174 11.47 12.42 24.59
N ASN A 175 10.36 12.15 25.27
CA ASN A 175 10.44 11.44 26.53
C ASN A 175 10.85 9.96 26.32
N PRO A 176 11.38 9.27 27.35
CA PRO A 176 11.88 7.90 27.19
C PRO A 176 10.84 6.89 26.68
N SER A 177 9.56 7.09 26.99
CA SER A 177 8.50 6.17 26.58
C SER A 177 8.15 6.32 25.10
N GLU A 178 8.06 7.55 24.58
CA GLU A 178 7.85 7.84 23.16
C GLU A 178 9.01 7.34 22.32
N LYS A 179 10.24 7.60 22.76
CA LYS A 179 11.47 7.14 22.09
C LYS A 179 11.49 5.62 21.96
N LYS A 180 11.23 4.92 23.08
CA LYS A 180 11.15 3.47 23.12
C LYS A 180 10.04 2.93 22.21
N ALA A 181 8.88 3.57 22.17
CA ALA A 181 7.78 3.16 21.29
C ALA A 181 8.15 3.29 19.81
N LEU A 182 8.73 4.43 19.40
CA LEU A 182 9.22 4.65 18.03
C LEU A 182 10.30 3.64 17.64
N ASP A 183 11.30 3.43 18.48
CA ASP A 183 12.40 2.51 18.19
C ASP A 183 11.91 1.07 18.03
N ASN A 184 11.00 0.64 18.92
CA ASN A 184 10.40 -0.70 18.85
C ASN A 184 9.54 -0.88 17.59
N MET A 185 8.74 0.13 17.24
CA MET A 185 7.89 0.11 16.05
C MET A 185 8.75 0.07 14.78
N HIS A 186 9.77 0.93 14.69
CA HIS A 186 10.75 0.91 13.61
C HIS A 186 11.40 -0.48 13.47
N PHE A 187 11.85 -1.08 14.58
CA PHE A 187 12.48 -2.41 14.56
C PHE A 187 11.56 -3.48 13.98
N ARG A 188 10.29 -3.54 14.40
CA ARG A 188 9.34 -4.56 13.92
C ARG A 188 8.98 -4.37 12.44
N ILE A 189 8.69 -3.14 12.03
CA ILE A 189 8.39 -2.81 10.62
C ILE A 189 9.59 -3.16 9.73
N LYS A 190 10.79 -2.73 10.13
CA LYS A 190 12.02 -3.01 9.39
C LYS A 190 12.26 -4.51 9.25
N SER A 191 12.11 -5.26 10.34
CA SER A 191 12.33 -6.72 10.35
C SER A 191 11.38 -7.44 9.38
N PHE A 192 10.10 -7.04 9.35
CA PHE A 192 9.14 -7.61 8.43
C PHE A 192 9.42 -7.22 6.96
N ALA A 193 9.73 -5.95 6.71
CA ALA A 193 10.06 -5.47 5.37
C ALA A 193 11.34 -6.11 4.80
N GLU A 194 12.38 -6.29 5.63
CA GLU A 194 13.61 -6.99 5.25
C GLU A 194 13.37 -8.48 4.94
N MET A 195 12.48 -9.13 5.71
CA MET A 195 12.02 -10.49 5.41
C MET A 195 11.36 -10.56 4.03
N GLN A 196 10.42 -9.64 3.73
CA GLN A 196 9.79 -9.56 2.40
C GLN A 196 10.84 -9.32 1.31
N ARG A 197 11.82 -8.43 1.54
CA ARG A 197 12.87 -8.13 0.56
C ARG A 197 13.71 -9.35 0.23
N GLY A 198 13.95 -10.21 1.22
CA GLY A 198 14.70 -11.47 1.08
C GLY A 198 13.94 -12.57 0.32
N SER A 199 12.62 -12.44 0.16
CA SER A 199 11.78 -13.42 -0.55
C SER A 199 11.89 -13.35 -2.08
N VAL A 200 12.40 -12.25 -2.63
CA VAL A 200 12.59 -12.05 -4.08
C VAL A 200 14.06 -11.77 -4.40
N LYS A 201 14.62 -12.49 -5.38
CA LYS A 201 16.06 -12.51 -5.68
C LYS A 201 16.29 -12.47 -7.19
N ASP A 202 17.48 -12.01 -7.56
CA ASP A 202 17.98 -12.17 -8.93
C ASP A 202 18.01 -13.66 -9.29
N THR A 203 17.61 -13.98 -10.52
CA THR A 203 17.54 -15.35 -11.02
C THR A 203 17.92 -15.42 -12.49
N GLU A 204 18.40 -16.58 -12.91
CA GLU A 204 18.75 -16.88 -14.30
C GLU A 204 18.44 -18.33 -14.64
N MET A 205 18.24 -18.59 -15.93
CA MET A 205 18.08 -19.91 -16.53
C MET A 205 18.87 -20.01 -17.83
N ASP A 206 19.21 -21.24 -18.22
CA ASP A 206 19.85 -21.49 -19.50
C ASP A 206 18.84 -21.40 -20.65
N ILE A 207 19.29 -20.86 -21.78
CA ILE A 207 18.58 -20.81 -23.07
C ILE A 207 19.53 -21.32 -24.18
N PRO A 208 19.03 -21.69 -25.37
CA PRO A 208 19.90 -22.04 -26.49
C PRO A 208 20.99 -21.00 -26.76
N GLY A 209 22.24 -21.40 -26.53
CA GLY A 209 23.42 -20.55 -26.73
C GLY A 209 23.67 -19.48 -25.67
N GLY A 210 22.99 -19.47 -24.53
CA GLY A 210 23.27 -18.48 -23.48
C GLY A 210 22.37 -18.56 -22.25
N LYS A 211 22.04 -17.40 -21.68
CA LYS A 211 21.23 -17.28 -20.46
C LYS A 211 20.17 -16.18 -20.55
N ALA A 212 19.06 -16.37 -19.83
CA ALA A 212 18.06 -15.34 -19.59
C ALA A 212 17.72 -15.29 -18.11
N GLY A 213 17.31 -14.12 -17.61
CA GLY A 213 17.04 -13.95 -16.19
C GLY A 213 16.38 -12.63 -15.86
N HIS A 214 16.34 -12.30 -14.58
CA HIS A 214 15.95 -10.98 -14.11
C HIS A 214 16.89 -10.44 -13.02
N THR A 215 16.83 -9.13 -12.83
CA THR A 215 17.49 -8.41 -11.75
C THR A 215 16.45 -7.60 -10.98
N VAL A 216 16.44 -7.76 -9.67
CA VAL A 216 15.54 -7.07 -8.73
C VAL A 216 16.24 -5.83 -8.22
N SER A 217 15.76 -4.65 -8.60
CA SER A 217 16.42 -3.39 -8.26
C SER A 217 15.45 -2.40 -7.63
N PRO A 218 15.84 -1.70 -6.55
CA PRO A 218 14.98 -0.69 -5.96
C PRO A 218 14.76 0.50 -6.89
N CYS A 219 13.68 1.22 -6.65
CA CYS A 219 13.46 2.58 -7.12
C CYS A 219 14.57 3.50 -6.59
N ARG A 220 14.93 4.55 -7.34
CA ARG A 220 16.01 5.47 -6.97
C ARG A 220 15.54 6.45 -5.90
N ALA A 221 14.29 6.89 -5.98
CA ALA A 221 13.69 7.80 -5.02
C ALA A 221 12.25 7.35 -4.72
N ALA A 222 11.93 7.25 -3.43
CA ALA A 222 10.59 6.97 -2.93
C ALA A 222 10.01 8.23 -2.30
N GLY A 223 8.78 8.58 -2.70
CA GLY A 223 7.96 9.58 -2.05
C GLY A 223 7.07 8.91 -1.00
N CYS A 224 7.13 9.38 0.24
CA CYS A 224 6.37 8.84 1.36
C CYS A 224 5.48 9.95 1.92
N TYR A 225 4.16 9.80 1.79
CA TYR A 225 3.22 10.75 2.35
C TYR A 225 2.68 10.24 3.69
N ALA A 226 2.69 11.09 4.71
CA ALA A 226 2.06 10.83 5.99
C ALA A 226 1.02 11.93 6.30
N PRO A 227 -0.24 11.59 6.66
CA PRO A 227 -1.22 12.57 7.07
C PRO A 227 -0.83 13.29 8.38
N GLY A 228 -1.14 14.58 8.48
CA GLY A 228 -0.90 15.40 9.68
C GLY A 228 -2.00 16.42 10.00
N GLY A 229 -3.13 16.36 9.29
CA GLY A 229 -4.22 17.36 9.39
C GLY A 229 -4.98 17.30 10.72
N ARG A 230 -5.85 16.30 10.89
CA ARG A 230 -6.67 16.11 12.10
C ARG A 230 -5.86 15.50 13.25
N TYR A 231 -4.99 14.54 12.92
CA TYR A 231 -4.10 13.87 13.85
C TYR A 231 -2.69 13.76 13.23
N PRO A 232 -1.62 13.95 14.02
CA PRO A 232 -0.28 13.59 13.58
C PRO A 232 -0.15 12.06 13.51
N LEU A 233 0.26 11.51 12.36
CA LEU A 233 0.42 10.06 12.18
C LEU A 233 1.91 9.66 12.06
N PRO A 234 2.67 9.60 13.18
CA PRO A 234 4.05 9.11 13.16
C PRO A 234 4.14 7.62 12.77
N SER A 235 3.06 6.86 12.95
CA SER A 235 2.95 5.48 12.47
C SER A 235 3.08 5.39 10.95
N SER A 236 2.35 6.23 10.21
CA SER A 236 2.40 6.27 8.74
C SER A 236 3.76 6.72 8.21
N VAL A 237 4.47 7.59 8.95
CA VAL A 237 5.87 7.93 8.63
C VAL A 237 6.75 6.68 8.65
N LEU A 238 6.68 5.89 9.73
CA LEU A 238 7.48 4.67 9.85
C LEU A 238 7.06 3.63 8.79
N MET A 239 5.76 3.38 8.65
CA MET A 239 5.22 2.38 7.73
C MET A 239 5.60 2.63 6.27
N THR A 240 5.66 3.89 5.84
CA THR A 240 6.07 4.24 4.47
C THR A 240 7.59 4.27 4.32
N ALA A 241 8.29 5.12 5.07
CA ALA A 241 9.71 5.39 4.86
C ALA A 241 10.62 4.21 5.26
N VAL A 242 10.30 3.47 6.33
CA VAL A 242 11.10 2.28 6.72
C VAL A 242 10.98 1.19 5.67
N THR A 243 9.78 0.97 5.12
CA THR A 243 9.54 -0.01 4.05
C THR A 243 10.32 0.35 2.78
N ALA A 244 10.29 1.63 2.38
CA ALA A 244 11.08 2.12 1.25
C ALA A 244 12.60 1.92 1.46
N ARG A 245 13.10 2.18 2.68
CA ARG A 245 14.50 1.92 3.03
C ARG A 245 14.85 0.44 3.01
N ALA A 246 14.01 -0.41 3.56
CA ALA A 246 14.20 -1.86 3.56
C ALA A 246 14.20 -2.46 2.14
N ALA A 247 13.44 -1.88 1.21
CA ALA A 247 13.51 -2.25 -0.21
C ALA A 247 14.87 -1.92 -0.86
N GLY A 248 15.58 -0.92 -0.32
CA GLY A 248 16.88 -0.45 -0.78
C GLY A 248 16.84 0.88 -1.53
N CYS A 249 15.76 1.65 -1.44
CA CYS A 249 15.68 2.98 -2.06
C CYS A 249 16.77 3.90 -1.50
N PRO A 250 17.69 4.43 -2.33
CA PRO A 250 18.78 5.28 -1.85
C PRO A 250 18.28 6.69 -1.48
N THR A 251 17.16 7.14 -2.03
CA THR A 251 16.52 8.40 -1.63
C THR A 251 15.09 8.19 -1.11
N VAL A 252 14.77 8.78 0.05
CA VAL A 252 13.42 8.83 0.63
C VAL A 252 13.03 10.28 0.90
N VAL A 253 12.00 10.75 0.21
CA VAL A 253 11.37 12.06 0.40
C VAL A 253 10.08 11.85 1.18
N LEU A 254 10.02 12.35 2.41
CA LEU A 254 8.85 12.26 3.27
C LEU A 254 8.10 13.59 3.27
N SER A 255 6.77 13.57 3.24
CA SER A 255 5.94 14.77 3.35
C SER A 255 4.83 14.61 4.38
N SER A 256 4.68 15.59 5.27
CA SER A 256 3.56 15.68 6.22
C SER A 256 3.28 17.14 6.57
N PRO A 257 2.03 17.63 6.46
CA PRO A 257 1.66 18.98 6.90
C PRO A 257 1.69 19.07 8.44
N LYS A 258 1.93 20.28 8.97
CA LYS A 258 1.86 20.59 10.42
C LYS A 258 2.49 19.51 11.32
N PRO A 259 3.75 19.12 11.06
CA PRO A 259 4.32 17.97 11.76
C PRO A 259 4.47 18.24 13.26
N ALA A 260 3.96 17.34 14.09
CA ALA A 260 4.26 17.33 15.51
C ALA A 260 5.72 16.90 15.75
N THR A 261 6.26 17.19 16.93
CA THR A 261 7.63 16.78 17.31
C THR A 261 7.86 15.28 17.09
N ILE A 262 6.88 14.45 17.47
CA ILE A 262 6.96 12.99 17.29
C ILE A 262 6.98 12.56 15.80
N THR A 263 6.34 13.33 14.91
CA THR A 263 6.36 13.10 13.46
C THR A 263 7.74 13.38 12.88
N LEU A 264 8.39 14.49 13.30
CA LEU A 264 9.77 14.81 12.92
C LEU A 264 10.75 13.76 13.45
N ALA A 265 10.58 13.34 14.70
CA ALA A 265 11.37 12.27 15.30
C ALA A 265 11.23 10.94 14.53
N ALA A 266 10.00 10.56 14.17
CA ALA A 266 9.73 9.37 13.36
C ALA A 266 10.43 9.44 12.00
N ALA A 267 10.50 10.61 11.37
CA ALA A 267 11.20 10.80 10.10
C ALA A 267 12.71 10.59 10.21
N TYR A 268 13.31 11.07 11.32
CA TYR A 268 14.71 10.80 11.63
C TYR A 268 14.98 9.31 11.82
N VAL A 269 14.15 8.65 12.64
CA VAL A 269 14.23 7.20 12.92
C VAL A 269 14.04 6.38 11.63
N ALA A 270 13.10 6.76 10.78
CA ALA A 270 12.87 6.11 9.48
C ALA A 270 13.99 6.33 8.46
N GLY A 271 14.88 7.28 8.71
CA GLY A 271 15.98 7.62 7.82
C GLY A 271 15.53 8.33 6.54
N ALA A 272 14.56 9.25 6.62
CA ALA A 272 14.22 10.11 5.49
C ALA A 272 15.40 11.06 5.12
N ASP A 273 15.64 11.30 3.84
CA ASP A 273 16.67 12.27 3.39
C ASP A 273 16.11 13.69 3.34
N PHE A 274 14.85 13.82 2.94
CA PHE A 274 14.14 15.10 2.84
C PHE A 274 12.83 14.99 3.60
N PHE A 275 12.53 16.01 4.40
CA PHE A 275 11.23 16.16 5.05
C PHE A 275 10.56 17.43 4.53
N LEU A 276 9.41 17.27 3.87
CA LEU A 276 8.56 18.34 3.38
C LEU A 276 7.43 18.61 4.39
N ARG A 277 7.33 19.82 4.94
CA ARG A 277 6.26 20.18 5.90
C ARG A 277 4.95 20.60 5.24
N VAL A 278 4.64 20.04 4.07
CA VAL A 278 3.44 20.33 3.27
C VAL A 278 2.58 19.08 3.10
N GLY A 279 1.28 19.28 2.87
CA GLY A 279 0.29 18.22 2.72
C GLY A 279 -0.37 18.15 1.35
N GLY A 280 -1.42 17.34 1.23
CA GLY A 280 -2.37 17.42 0.11
C GLY A 280 -1.78 17.20 -1.29
N ALA A 281 -2.46 17.75 -2.30
CA ALA A 281 -2.07 17.61 -3.70
C ALA A 281 -0.70 18.25 -4.01
N GLN A 282 -0.36 19.33 -3.31
CA GLN A 282 0.91 20.04 -3.44
C GLN A 282 2.12 19.21 -2.97
N ALA A 283 1.96 18.41 -1.92
CA ALA A 283 2.98 17.45 -1.49
C ALA A 283 3.23 16.37 -2.56
N ILE A 284 2.14 15.77 -3.09
CA ILE A 284 2.21 14.76 -4.13
C ILE A 284 2.86 15.32 -5.41
N ALA A 285 2.48 16.54 -5.82
CA ALA A 285 3.12 17.23 -6.93
C ALA A 285 4.62 17.43 -6.69
N THR A 286 5.01 17.89 -5.51
CA THR A 286 6.42 18.12 -5.16
C THR A 286 7.24 16.84 -5.24
N MET A 287 6.70 15.71 -4.76
CA MET A 287 7.38 14.42 -4.88
C MET A 287 7.41 13.90 -6.33
N ALA A 288 6.36 14.11 -7.12
CA ALA A 288 6.29 13.61 -8.50
C ALA A 288 7.18 14.39 -9.49
N PHE A 289 7.30 15.70 -9.30
CA PHE A 289 8.03 16.60 -10.21
C PHE A 289 9.38 17.07 -9.63
N GLY A 290 9.62 16.85 -8.34
CA GLY A 290 10.77 17.40 -7.64
C GLY A 290 10.69 18.92 -7.47
N MET A 291 11.63 19.48 -6.72
CA MET A 291 11.71 20.92 -6.44
C MET A 291 13.16 21.38 -6.32
N GLU A 292 13.42 22.64 -6.66
CA GLU A 292 14.68 23.33 -6.41
C GLU A 292 14.43 24.57 -5.56
N ILE A 293 15.26 24.77 -4.54
CA ILE A 293 15.30 26.01 -3.76
C ILE A 293 16.64 26.66 -4.00
N SER A 294 16.68 27.64 -4.90
CA SER A 294 17.91 28.27 -5.39
C SER A 294 18.72 28.95 -4.27
N SER A 295 18.03 29.56 -3.30
CA SER A 295 18.63 30.28 -2.17
C SER A 295 19.44 29.38 -1.22
N SER A 296 19.06 28.10 -1.08
CA SER A 296 19.73 27.13 -0.21
C SER A 296 20.48 26.04 -0.97
N ASN A 297 20.46 26.08 -2.32
CA ASN A 297 20.97 25.01 -3.18
C ASN A 297 20.37 23.62 -2.83
N THR A 298 19.13 23.61 -2.34
CA THR A 298 18.42 22.37 -2.00
C THR A 298 17.72 21.81 -3.23
N LYS A 299 18.01 20.55 -3.57
CA LYS A 299 17.46 19.87 -4.74
C LYS A 299 16.73 18.60 -4.34
N ILE A 300 15.40 18.66 -4.32
CA ILE A 300 14.55 17.49 -4.09
C ILE A 300 14.32 16.78 -5.43
N PRO A 301 14.69 15.50 -5.57
CA PRO A 301 14.49 14.76 -6.81
C PRO A 301 13.01 14.45 -7.04
N SER A 302 12.63 14.18 -8.28
CA SER A 302 11.38 13.49 -8.56
C SER A 302 11.47 12.04 -8.10
N CYS A 303 10.40 11.53 -7.51
CA CYS A 303 10.30 10.18 -7.00
C CYS A 303 9.86 9.21 -8.10
N ASP A 304 10.45 8.02 -8.13
CA ASP A 304 10.05 6.97 -9.07
C ASP A 304 8.73 6.31 -8.64
N VAL A 305 8.43 6.31 -7.33
CA VAL A 305 7.17 5.82 -6.74
C VAL A 305 6.74 6.73 -5.58
N ILE A 306 5.44 6.95 -5.42
CA ILE A 306 4.84 7.71 -4.31
C ILE A 306 3.83 6.83 -3.57
N CYS A 307 3.99 6.71 -2.26
CA CYS A 307 3.17 5.88 -1.39
C CYS A 307 2.59 6.66 -0.22
N GLY A 308 1.65 6.01 0.48
CA GLY A 308 1.07 6.49 1.73
C GLY A 308 -0.41 6.86 1.59
N PRO A 309 -1.17 6.72 2.70
CA PRO A 309 -2.59 7.04 2.73
C PRO A 309 -2.80 8.56 2.79
N GLY A 310 -3.99 9.01 2.42
CA GLY A 310 -4.32 10.43 2.53
C GLY A 310 -5.80 10.70 2.28
N ASN A 311 -6.18 11.96 2.46
CA ASN A 311 -7.54 12.38 2.17
C ASN A 311 -7.82 12.36 0.65
N MET A 312 -9.07 12.65 0.28
CA MET A 312 -9.52 12.64 -1.12
C MET A 312 -8.67 13.48 -2.08
N TRP A 313 -8.01 14.56 -1.64
CA TRP A 313 -7.14 15.38 -2.48
C TRP A 313 -5.78 14.73 -2.73
N VAL A 314 -5.26 13.99 -1.74
CA VAL A 314 -4.05 13.17 -1.90
C VAL A 314 -4.33 12.02 -2.87
N THR A 315 -5.44 11.29 -2.67
CA THR A 315 -5.87 10.22 -3.59
C THR A 315 -6.07 10.76 -5.01
N ALA A 316 -6.73 11.90 -5.15
CA ALA A 316 -6.90 12.56 -6.44
C ALA A 316 -5.55 12.95 -7.07
N ALA A 317 -4.63 13.53 -6.32
CA ALA A 317 -3.31 13.89 -6.85
C ALA A 317 -2.48 12.67 -7.27
N LYS A 318 -2.52 11.58 -6.49
CA LYS A 318 -1.91 10.28 -6.85
C LYS A 318 -2.47 9.76 -8.17
N SER A 319 -3.79 9.86 -8.38
CA SER A 319 -4.41 9.47 -9.65
C SER A 319 -3.91 10.28 -10.86
N ILE A 320 -3.62 11.58 -10.67
CA ILE A 320 -3.12 12.46 -11.74
C ILE A 320 -1.66 12.10 -12.11
N VAL A 321 -0.83 11.80 -11.11
CA VAL A 321 0.61 11.53 -11.34
C VAL A 321 0.91 10.07 -11.67
N SER A 322 -0.08 9.18 -11.54
CA SER A 322 0.02 7.78 -11.96
C SER A 322 0.41 7.71 -13.45
N GLY A 323 1.45 6.93 -13.75
CA GLY A 323 2.05 6.84 -15.08
C GLY A 323 3.25 7.77 -15.29
N LYS A 324 3.36 8.87 -14.55
CA LYS A 324 4.61 9.65 -14.44
C LYS A 324 5.55 9.01 -13.42
N CYS A 325 5.00 8.60 -12.29
CA CYS A 325 5.64 7.77 -11.28
C CYS A 325 4.72 6.60 -10.91
N GLY A 326 5.27 5.58 -10.27
CA GLY A 326 4.46 4.57 -9.60
C GLY A 326 3.67 5.18 -8.45
N ILE A 327 2.53 4.57 -8.14
CA ILE A 327 1.82 4.75 -6.88
C ILE A 327 1.53 3.38 -6.29
N ASP A 328 1.44 3.30 -4.97
CA ASP A 328 1.00 2.10 -4.25
C ASP A 328 -0.48 1.79 -4.56
N MET A 329 -1.39 2.72 -4.23
CA MET A 329 -2.82 2.54 -4.37
C MET A 329 -3.59 3.86 -4.27
N LEU A 330 -4.84 3.84 -4.73
CA LEU A 330 -5.80 4.93 -4.52
C LEU A 330 -6.69 4.58 -3.32
N ALA A 331 -6.35 5.14 -2.16
CA ALA A 331 -7.09 4.90 -0.93
C ALA A 331 -8.48 5.55 -0.99
N GLY A 332 -9.52 4.73 -0.82
CA GLY A 332 -10.86 5.10 -0.40
C GLY A 332 -11.02 5.14 1.12
N PRO A 333 -12.26 5.17 1.64
CA PRO A 333 -12.55 5.16 3.07
C PRO A 333 -12.05 3.88 3.76
N SER A 334 -11.62 3.99 5.02
CA SER A 334 -11.11 2.85 5.78
C SER A 334 -12.20 1.89 6.26
N GLU A 335 -11.88 0.61 6.34
CA GLU A 335 -12.83 -0.49 6.55
C GLU A 335 -12.28 -1.59 7.47
N VAL A 336 -13.08 -2.04 8.44
CA VAL A 336 -12.82 -3.26 9.21
C VAL A 336 -13.98 -4.23 9.06
N LEU A 337 -13.66 -5.51 8.87
CA LEU A 337 -14.63 -6.59 8.84
C LEU A 337 -14.23 -7.66 9.85
N VAL A 338 -15.10 -7.92 10.81
CA VAL A 338 -14.92 -8.96 11.82
C VAL A 338 -15.82 -10.16 11.51
N ILE A 339 -15.22 -11.33 11.28
CA ILE A 339 -15.91 -12.62 11.24
C ILE A 339 -15.82 -13.24 12.64
N CYS A 340 -16.96 -13.54 13.27
CA CYS A 340 -16.96 -14.19 14.57
C CYS A 340 -18.07 -15.23 14.76
N ASP A 341 -17.81 -16.21 15.64
CA ASP A 341 -18.79 -17.21 16.09
C ASP A 341 -19.14 -17.00 17.57
N GLU A 342 -20.00 -17.87 18.13
CA GLU A 342 -20.46 -17.77 19.52
C GLU A 342 -19.35 -17.83 20.59
N THR A 343 -18.09 -18.10 20.22
CA THR A 343 -16.96 -18.13 21.15
C THR A 343 -16.27 -16.77 21.31
N ALA A 344 -16.57 -15.81 20.45
CA ALA A 344 -15.98 -14.48 20.51
C ALA A 344 -16.49 -13.66 21.71
N SER A 345 -15.68 -12.70 22.15
CA SER A 345 -16.03 -11.78 23.22
C SER A 345 -16.80 -10.58 22.64
N PRO A 346 -18.05 -10.33 23.06
CA PRO A 346 -18.81 -9.17 22.57
C PRO A 346 -18.09 -7.84 22.85
N THR A 347 -17.41 -7.74 23.99
CA THR A 347 -16.69 -6.54 24.40
C THR A 347 -15.47 -6.27 23.53
N ILE A 348 -14.73 -7.30 23.11
CA ILE A 348 -13.52 -7.14 22.28
C ILE A 348 -13.94 -6.79 20.86
N VAL A 349 -14.86 -7.55 20.25
CA VAL A 349 -15.35 -7.27 18.90
C VAL A 349 -15.95 -5.85 18.80
N ALA A 350 -16.69 -5.41 19.81
CA ALA A 350 -17.19 -4.04 19.85
C ALA A 350 -16.07 -2.99 19.84
N ALA A 351 -14.97 -3.24 20.58
CA ALA A 351 -13.82 -2.34 20.61
C ALA A 351 -13.11 -2.29 19.25
N ASP A 352 -12.93 -3.43 18.59
CA ASP A 352 -12.30 -3.52 17.27
C ASP A 352 -13.12 -2.77 16.19
N LEU A 353 -14.45 -2.94 16.18
CA LEU A 353 -15.35 -2.19 15.28
C LEU A 353 -15.29 -0.67 15.52
N ILE A 354 -15.19 -0.24 16.79
CA ILE A 354 -15.10 1.18 17.15
C ILE A 354 -13.75 1.77 16.77
N ALA A 355 -12.65 1.02 16.95
CA ALA A 355 -11.31 1.47 16.63
C ALA A 355 -11.22 1.97 15.19
N GLN A 356 -11.78 1.24 14.23
CA GLN A 356 -11.84 1.71 12.85
C GLN A 356 -12.83 2.87 12.66
N ALA A 357 -14.02 2.81 13.28
CA ALA A 357 -15.08 3.79 13.10
C ALA A 357 -14.68 5.22 13.52
N GLU A 358 -13.78 5.38 14.50
CA GLU A 358 -13.34 6.71 14.94
C GLU A 358 -12.38 7.43 13.99
N HIS A 359 -11.85 6.75 12.96
CA HIS A 359 -10.90 7.35 12.02
C HIS A 359 -11.52 8.45 11.15
N ASP A 360 -12.69 8.18 10.56
CA ASP A 360 -13.36 9.10 9.64
C ASP A 360 -14.87 8.86 9.64
N VAL A 361 -15.66 9.90 9.38
CA VAL A 361 -17.13 9.82 9.28
C VAL A 361 -17.60 8.94 8.13
N VAL A 362 -16.73 8.67 7.15
CA VAL A 362 -16.98 7.72 6.05
C VAL A 362 -16.33 6.35 6.25
N ALA A 363 -15.72 6.06 7.41
CA ALA A 363 -15.21 4.73 7.72
C ALA A 363 -16.36 3.72 7.88
N ARG A 364 -16.07 2.41 7.71
CA ARG A 364 -17.08 1.35 7.82
C ARG A 364 -16.59 0.23 8.74
N ALA A 365 -17.47 -0.20 9.62
CA ALA A 365 -17.27 -1.35 10.50
C ALA A 365 -18.31 -2.43 10.14
N ILE A 366 -17.86 -3.63 9.82
CA ILE A 366 -18.70 -4.69 9.30
C ILE A 366 -18.59 -5.91 10.21
N LEU A 367 -19.73 -6.45 10.66
CA LEU A 367 -19.78 -7.63 11.52
C LEU A 367 -20.46 -8.78 10.77
N LEU A 368 -19.76 -9.91 10.62
CA LEU A 368 -20.34 -11.15 10.08
C LEU A 368 -20.33 -12.22 11.18
N SER A 369 -21.49 -12.74 11.54
CA SER A 369 -21.56 -13.80 12.57
C SER A 369 -22.62 -14.85 12.28
N THR A 370 -22.37 -16.07 12.73
CA THR A 370 -23.34 -17.17 12.72
C THR A 370 -24.36 -17.07 13.86
N CYS A 371 -24.10 -16.23 14.88
CA CYS A 371 -24.85 -16.19 16.13
C CYS A 371 -25.62 -14.88 16.34
N ASP A 372 -26.94 -14.92 16.15
CA ASP A 372 -27.84 -13.77 16.36
C ASP A 372 -27.78 -13.20 17.78
N LYS A 373 -27.62 -14.07 18.78
CA LYS A 373 -27.48 -13.64 20.18
C LYS A 373 -26.21 -12.81 20.37
N LEU A 374 -25.09 -13.25 19.81
CA LEU A 374 -23.81 -12.55 19.91
C LEU A 374 -23.85 -11.19 19.20
N ILE A 375 -24.47 -11.10 18.03
CA ILE A 375 -24.65 -9.81 17.32
C ILE A 375 -25.34 -8.78 18.22
N LYS A 376 -26.42 -9.19 18.91
CA LYS A 376 -27.14 -8.32 19.86
C LYS A 376 -26.28 -7.91 21.06
N GLU A 377 -25.48 -8.82 21.59
CA GLU A 377 -24.56 -8.52 22.70
C GLU A 377 -23.45 -7.57 22.27
N ILE A 378 -22.90 -7.73 21.06
CA ILE A 378 -21.92 -6.80 20.47
C ILE A 378 -22.53 -5.42 20.29
N ASP A 379 -23.74 -5.32 19.75
CA ASP A 379 -24.39 -4.03 19.51
C ASP A 379 -24.60 -3.22 20.81
N VAL A 380 -24.97 -3.92 21.91
CA VAL A 380 -25.05 -3.31 23.25
C VAL A 380 -23.69 -2.79 23.72
N GLU A 381 -22.62 -3.57 23.53
CA GLU A 381 -21.26 -3.14 23.90
C GLU A 381 -20.75 -2.00 23.01
N VAL A 382 -21.07 -2.00 21.70
CA VAL A 382 -20.75 -0.89 20.79
C VAL A 382 -21.40 0.39 21.31
N ALA A 383 -22.69 0.34 21.66
CA ALA A 383 -23.41 1.49 22.20
C ALA A 383 -22.82 2.03 23.50
N LYS A 384 -22.43 1.13 24.40
CA LYS A 384 -21.80 1.50 25.65
C LYS A 384 -20.42 2.13 25.45
N GLN A 385 -19.57 1.50 24.62
CA GLN A 385 -18.18 1.91 24.44
C GLN A 385 -18.04 3.18 23.60
N VAL A 386 -18.80 3.31 22.50
CA VAL A 386 -18.73 4.51 21.64
C VAL A 386 -19.15 5.76 22.40
N ASN A 387 -20.16 5.66 23.28
CA ASN A 387 -20.62 6.78 24.10
C ASN A 387 -19.61 7.22 25.17
N ALA A 388 -18.68 6.34 25.55
CA ALA A 388 -17.60 6.62 26.49
C ALA A 388 -16.37 7.28 25.84
N LEU A 389 -16.30 7.33 24.50
CA LEU A 389 -15.22 8.01 23.80
C LEU A 389 -15.27 9.53 24.05
N PRO A 390 -14.10 10.20 24.08
CA PRO A 390 -14.04 11.66 24.08
C PRO A 390 -14.48 12.24 22.72
N GLU A 391 -14.86 13.52 22.69
CA GLU A 391 -14.99 14.26 21.44
C GLU A 391 -13.61 14.66 20.90
N PRO A 392 -13.39 14.69 19.57
CA PRO A 392 -14.37 14.45 18.48
C PRO A 392 -14.51 12.96 18.06
N ASN A 393 -13.80 12.03 18.70
CA ASN A 393 -13.79 10.61 18.35
C ASN A 393 -15.19 10.00 18.43
N ARG A 394 -15.95 10.31 19.49
CA ARG A 394 -17.33 9.84 19.66
C ARG A 394 -18.24 10.25 18.50
N SER A 395 -18.32 11.54 18.17
CA SER A 395 -19.19 12.01 17.08
C SER A 395 -18.74 11.48 15.71
N THR A 396 -17.43 11.30 15.51
CA THR A 396 -16.89 10.69 14.28
C THR A 396 -17.33 9.23 14.15
N ALA A 397 -17.13 8.43 15.20
CA ALA A 397 -17.52 7.03 15.23
C ALA A 397 -19.03 6.83 15.08
N LEU A 398 -19.85 7.64 15.77
CA LEU A 398 -21.30 7.58 15.64
C LEU A 398 -21.78 7.90 14.22
N GLU A 399 -21.10 8.78 13.48
CA GLU A 399 -21.43 9.05 12.08
C GLU A 399 -21.04 7.88 11.18
N ALA A 400 -19.82 7.34 11.34
CA ALA A 400 -19.33 6.18 10.60
C ALA A 400 -20.24 4.95 10.78
N LEU A 401 -20.70 4.71 12.03
CA LEU A 401 -21.55 3.58 12.37
C LEU A 401 -22.92 3.61 11.68
N LYS A 402 -23.38 4.76 11.17
CA LYS A 402 -24.65 4.84 10.41
C LYS A 402 -24.62 4.06 9.10
N GLN A 403 -23.46 3.83 8.50
CA GLN A 403 -23.29 3.03 7.27
C GLN A 403 -22.62 1.67 7.54
N SER A 404 -22.34 1.38 8.82
CA SER A 404 -21.85 0.11 9.32
C SER A 404 -23.02 -0.87 9.52
N PHE A 405 -22.75 -2.16 9.39
CA PHE A 405 -23.80 -3.19 9.42
C PHE A 405 -23.31 -4.51 10.00
N ALA A 406 -24.28 -5.28 10.49
CA ALA A 406 -24.11 -6.64 10.95
C ALA A 406 -24.92 -7.60 10.08
N VAL A 407 -24.37 -8.78 9.83
CA VAL A 407 -25.00 -9.84 9.03
C VAL A 407 -25.02 -11.13 9.84
N LYS A 408 -26.22 -11.66 10.03
CA LYS A 408 -26.41 -13.02 10.52
C LYS A 408 -26.24 -13.98 9.34
N CYS A 409 -25.14 -14.74 9.35
CA CYS A 409 -24.85 -15.78 8.38
C CYS A 409 -25.38 -17.15 8.85
N GLN A 410 -25.52 -18.11 7.92
CA GLN A 410 -25.93 -19.47 8.23
C GLN A 410 -24.77 -20.31 8.80
N ASP A 411 -23.55 -20.06 8.33
CA ASP A 411 -22.30 -20.75 8.69
C ASP A 411 -21.10 -19.81 8.42
N ILE A 412 -19.90 -20.25 8.82
CA ILE A 412 -18.66 -19.49 8.63
C ILE A 412 -18.28 -19.40 7.14
N ASP A 413 -18.60 -20.41 6.34
CA ASP A 413 -18.31 -20.39 4.90
C ASP A 413 -19.09 -19.25 4.20
N GLN A 414 -20.33 -18.97 4.61
CA GLN A 414 -21.07 -17.79 4.14
C GLN A 414 -20.43 -16.48 4.63
N CYS A 415 -19.92 -16.41 5.87
CA CYS A 415 -19.17 -15.24 6.33
C CYS A 415 -17.95 -14.99 5.44
N ILE A 416 -17.18 -16.05 5.15
CA ILE A 416 -15.98 -15.97 4.30
C ILE A 416 -16.34 -15.54 2.89
N ALA A 417 -17.38 -16.12 2.29
CA ALA A 417 -17.83 -15.74 0.95
C ALA A 417 -18.21 -14.25 0.85
N ILE A 418 -18.96 -13.74 1.84
CA ILE A 418 -19.31 -12.32 1.92
C ILE A 418 -18.07 -11.45 2.14
N SER A 419 -17.15 -11.86 3.01
CA SER A 419 -15.91 -11.14 3.25
C SER A 419 -15.03 -11.08 2.00
N ASP A 420 -14.89 -12.18 1.28
CA ASP A 420 -14.09 -12.26 0.05
C ASP A 420 -14.72 -11.45 -1.08
N ASP A 421 -16.04 -11.41 -1.15
CA ASP A 421 -16.74 -10.49 -2.03
C ASP A 421 -16.34 -9.06 -1.67
N ILE A 422 -16.53 -8.64 -0.40
CA ILE A 422 -16.26 -7.28 0.08
C ILE A 422 -14.78 -6.89 -0.14
N ALA A 423 -13.86 -7.83 0.05
CA ALA A 423 -12.41 -7.62 0.01
C ALA A 423 -11.96 -6.45 0.92
N PRO A 424 -12.21 -6.54 2.24
CA PRO A 424 -12.03 -5.44 3.19
C PRO A 424 -10.56 -5.03 3.34
N GLU A 425 -10.34 -3.80 3.79
CA GLU A 425 -9.02 -3.30 4.18
C GLU A 425 -8.45 -4.13 5.34
N HIS A 426 -9.17 -4.20 6.45
CA HIS A 426 -8.83 -5.04 7.60
C HIS A 426 -9.83 -6.20 7.76
N LEU A 427 -9.33 -7.42 7.86
CA LEU A 427 -10.12 -8.63 8.12
C LEU A 427 -9.69 -9.27 9.43
N GLU A 428 -10.60 -9.32 10.40
CA GLU A 428 -10.39 -10.04 11.64
C GLU A 428 -11.22 -11.31 11.67
N VAL A 429 -10.59 -12.44 12.04
CA VAL A 429 -11.27 -13.73 12.17
C VAL A 429 -11.16 -14.18 13.61
N GLN A 430 -12.26 -14.06 14.35
CA GLN A 430 -12.39 -14.40 15.76
C GLN A 430 -13.41 -15.56 15.94
N THR A 431 -13.02 -16.76 15.50
CA THR A 431 -13.81 -18.00 15.62
C THR A 431 -13.12 -19.03 16.50
N LYS A 432 -13.84 -20.10 16.88
CA LYS A 432 -13.27 -21.26 17.58
C LYS A 432 -12.07 -21.87 16.84
N ASN A 433 -12.09 -21.85 15.50
CA ASN A 433 -11.04 -22.39 14.63
C ASN A 433 -10.40 -21.28 13.78
N SER A 434 -10.13 -20.11 14.39
CA SER A 434 -9.70 -18.88 13.70
C SER A 434 -8.61 -19.10 12.64
N ASN A 435 -7.59 -19.93 12.92
CA ASN A 435 -6.54 -20.22 11.94
C ASN A 435 -7.08 -20.85 10.65
N ASP A 436 -7.85 -21.93 10.76
CA ASP A 436 -8.33 -22.67 9.59
C ASP A 436 -9.35 -21.86 8.79
N ASP A 437 -10.17 -21.06 9.46
CA ASP A 437 -11.14 -20.19 8.81
C ASP A 437 -10.47 -19.01 8.10
N ALA A 438 -9.48 -18.38 8.74
CA ALA A 438 -8.74 -17.26 8.17
C ALA A 438 -7.98 -17.62 6.89
N PHE A 439 -7.39 -18.82 6.81
CA PHE A 439 -6.68 -19.28 5.60
C PHE A 439 -7.60 -19.71 4.44
N LYS A 440 -8.92 -19.72 4.65
CA LYS A 440 -9.89 -19.87 3.56
C LYS A 440 -10.26 -18.54 2.92
N CYS A 441 -10.10 -17.42 3.64
CA CYS A 441 -10.32 -16.09 3.09
C CYS A 441 -9.27 -15.80 2.01
N THR A 442 -9.71 -15.25 0.89
CA THR A 442 -8.87 -15.02 -0.29
C THR A 442 -8.66 -13.55 -0.64
N ASN A 443 -9.57 -12.64 -0.23
CA ASN A 443 -9.47 -11.22 -0.54
C ASN A 443 -9.52 -10.35 0.73
N TYR A 444 -8.43 -9.66 1.03
CA TYR A 444 -8.30 -8.73 2.15
C TYR A 444 -7.03 -7.87 2.00
N GLY A 445 -6.96 -6.73 2.68
CA GLY A 445 -5.72 -5.96 2.82
C GLY A 445 -4.80 -6.53 3.90
N GLY A 446 -5.30 -6.66 5.12
CA GLY A 446 -4.61 -7.18 6.30
C GLY A 446 -5.47 -8.20 7.03
N LEU A 447 -4.87 -9.34 7.42
CA LEU A 447 -5.57 -10.44 8.08
C LEU A 447 -5.09 -10.60 9.53
N PHE A 448 -6.03 -10.58 10.46
CA PHE A 448 -5.82 -10.72 11.90
C PHE A 448 -6.51 -11.98 12.41
N ILE A 449 -5.73 -12.88 13.01
CA ILE A 449 -6.17 -14.26 13.27
C ILE A 449 -6.28 -14.50 14.78
N GLY A 450 -7.52 -14.72 15.24
CA GLY A 450 -7.88 -14.99 16.62
C GLY A 450 -7.97 -13.74 17.50
N VAL A 451 -8.59 -13.90 18.68
CA VAL A 451 -8.93 -12.81 19.62
C VAL A 451 -7.73 -11.97 20.12
N GLY A 452 -6.50 -12.47 19.98
CA GLY A 452 -5.29 -11.75 20.38
C GLY A 452 -4.68 -10.88 19.28
N ALA A 453 -5.21 -10.95 18.06
CA ALA A 453 -4.76 -10.19 16.90
C ALA A 453 -5.87 -9.24 16.47
N ALA A 454 -5.56 -7.94 16.42
CA ALA A 454 -6.50 -6.90 16.06
C ALA A 454 -5.81 -5.85 15.18
N GLU A 455 -6.60 -5.13 14.38
CA GLU A 455 -6.20 -4.04 13.50
C GLU A 455 -5.22 -3.07 14.19
N VAL A 456 -5.55 -2.65 15.41
CA VAL A 456 -4.75 -1.70 16.20
C VAL A 456 -3.30 -2.15 16.41
N LEU A 457 -3.03 -3.46 16.48
CA LEU A 457 -1.67 -3.97 16.62
C LEU A 457 -0.91 -3.89 15.30
N GLY A 458 -1.60 -4.09 14.17
CA GLY A 458 -1.06 -3.87 12.83
C GLY A 458 -0.70 -2.41 12.62
N ASP A 459 -1.63 -1.51 12.93
CA ASP A 459 -1.52 -0.06 12.78
C ASP A 459 -0.31 0.55 13.49
N TYR A 460 0.01 0.03 14.67
CA TYR A 460 1.15 0.48 15.48
C TYR A 460 2.38 -0.45 15.36
N GLY A 461 2.46 -1.15 14.22
CA GLY A 461 3.67 -1.78 13.73
C GLY A 461 4.04 -3.09 14.42
N ALA A 462 3.10 -4.04 14.52
CA ALA A 462 3.42 -5.43 14.83
C ALA A 462 4.39 -6.06 13.81
N GLY A 463 4.42 -5.54 12.58
CA GLY A 463 5.33 -5.94 11.51
C GLY A 463 4.76 -5.62 10.14
N PRO A 464 3.59 -6.17 9.77
CA PRO A 464 2.88 -5.85 8.53
C PRO A 464 2.55 -4.36 8.42
N ASN A 465 2.33 -3.91 7.18
CA ASN A 465 2.07 -2.51 6.88
C ASN A 465 0.57 -2.17 7.00
N HIS A 466 0.26 -1.00 7.55
CA HIS A 466 -1.13 -0.51 7.67
C HIS A 466 -1.61 0.35 6.49
N THR A 467 -0.75 0.61 5.50
CA THR A 467 -1.20 1.27 4.26
C THR A 467 -1.81 0.18 3.39
N LEU A 468 -3.11 -0.03 3.56
CA LEU A 468 -3.84 -1.16 3.02
C LEU A 468 -4.86 -0.75 1.95
N PRO A 469 -5.19 -1.67 1.02
CA PRO A 469 -6.20 -1.42 0.00
C PRO A 469 -7.61 -1.33 0.61
N THR A 470 -8.34 -0.29 0.25
CA THR A 470 -9.72 -0.05 0.68
C THR A 470 -10.72 -0.18 -0.48
N GLY A 471 -12.02 -0.22 -0.18
CA GLY A 471 -13.07 -0.12 -1.20
C GLY A 471 -13.12 -1.32 -2.15
N GLY A 472 -12.81 -2.51 -1.62
CA GLY A 472 -12.81 -3.77 -2.36
C GLY A 472 -11.60 -4.00 -3.27
N THR A 473 -10.57 -3.15 -3.17
CA THR A 473 -9.34 -3.28 -3.98
C THR A 473 -8.41 -4.39 -3.47
N GLY A 474 -8.63 -4.93 -2.27
CA GLY A 474 -7.94 -6.09 -1.71
C GLY A 474 -8.05 -7.37 -2.55
N ARG A 475 -8.94 -7.39 -3.56
CA ARG A 475 -9.07 -8.49 -4.55
C ARG A 475 -7.95 -8.53 -5.60
N TYR A 476 -7.21 -7.45 -5.80
CA TYR A 476 -6.19 -7.37 -6.85
C TYR A 476 -4.88 -6.71 -6.40
N THR A 477 -4.84 -6.11 -5.20
CA THR A 477 -3.62 -5.57 -4.63
C THR A 477 -3.53 -5.89 -3.14
N GLY A 478 -2.32 -5.93 -2.61
CA GLY A 478 -2.06 -6.05 -1.18
C GLY A 478 -1.72 -4.71 -0.53
N GLY A 479 -1.43 -4.76 0.76
CA GLY A 479 -0.86 -3.64 1.50
C GLY A 479 0.52 -3.22 0.99
N LEU A 480 0.89 -1.97 1.28
CA LEU A 480 2.20 -1.43 0.97
C LEU A 480 3.31 -2.36 1.49
N SER A 481 4.23 -2.69 0.61
CA SER A 481 5.29 -3.65 0.85
C SER A 481 6.59 -3.18 0.22
N VAL A 482 7.67 -3.91 0.44
CA VAL A 482 8.91 -3.64 -0.31
C VAL A 482 8.74 -3.82 -1.81
N PHE A 483 7.78 -4.65 -2.27
CA PHE A 483 7.59 -4.95 -3.69
C PHE A 483 7.14 -3.73 -4.49
N ASP A 484 6.41 -2.80 -3.86
CA ASP A 484 5.99 -1.52 -4.46
C ASP A 484 7.18 -0.60 -4.81
N PHE A 485 8.34 -0.86 -4.19
CA PHE A 485 9.58 -0.13 -4.42
C PHE A 485 10.59 -0.89 -5.26
N LEU A 486 10.25 -2.09 -5.76
CA LEU A 486 11.16 -2.94 -6.53
C LEU A 486 10.77 -2.98 -8.01
N ARG A 487 11.78 -3.05 -8.87
CA ARG A 487 11.64 -3.27 -10.31
C ARG A 487 12.31 -4.57 -10.68
N ILE A 488 11.55 -5.49 -11.26
CA ILE A 488 12.04 -6.76 -11.77
C ILE A 488 12.36 -6.57 -13.26
N ARG A 489 13.66 -6.48 -13.58
CA ARG A 489 14.13 -6.17 -14.95
C ARG A 489 14.66 -7.43 -15.60
N THR A 490 14.07 -7.86 -16.72
CA THR A 490 14.51 -9.04 -17.45
C THR A 490 15.70 -8.76 -18.34
N TRP A 491 16.56 -9.76 -18.55
CA TRP A 491 17.70 -9.69 -19.46
C TRP A 491 17.91 -11.04 -20.16
N MET A 492 18.57 -11.01 -21.32
CA MET A 492 19.09 -12.19 -21.99
C MET A 492 20.48 -11.92 -22.57
N ARG A 493 21.29 -12.97 -22.69
CA ARG A 493 22.62 -12.95 -23.27
C ARG A 493 22.80 -14.20 -24.12
N VAL A 494 23.37 -14.05 -25.31
CA VAL A 494 23.78 -15.15 -26.19
C VAL A 494 25.30 -15.13 -26.28
N ASP A 495 25.92 -16.23 -25.87
CA ASP A 495 27.37 -16.43 -25.82
C ASP A 495 27.84 -17.38 -26.94
N ASP A 496 27.01 -18.36 -27.33
CA ASP A 496 27.23 -19.30 -28.43
C ASP A 496 26.18 -19.08 -29.52
N THR A 497 26.60 -18.41 -30.60
CA THR A 497 25.73 -18.10 -31.73
C THR A 497 25.34 -19.31 -32.55
N GLN A 498 26.11 -20.40 -32.52
CA GLN A 498 25.78 -21.63 -33.21
C GLN A 498 24.64 -22.36 -32.49
N ALA A 499 24.73 -22.43 -31.16
CA ALA A 499 23.69 -23.05 -30.34
C ALA A 499 22.39 -22.21 -30.29
N SER A 500 22.45 -20.90 -30.54
CA SER A 500 21.26 -20.04 -30.59
C SER A 500 20.48 -20.09 -31.90
N GLN A 501 20.96 -20.80 -32.93
CA GLN A 501 20.37 -20.73 -34.28
C GLN A 501 18.90 -21.15 -34.32
N CYS A 502 18.47 -22.13 -33.51
CA CYS A 502 17.05 -22.50 -33.45
C CYS A 502 16.15 -21.33 -33.06
N MET A 503 16.54 -20.54 -32.06
CA MET A 503 15.80 -19.33 -31.64
C MET A 503 15.80 -18.25 -32.72
N VAL A 504 16.89 -18.12 -33.49
CA VAL A 504 16.98 -17.18 -34.61
C VAL A 504 15.99 -17.57 -35.69
N GLU A 505 15.96 -18.83 -36.08
CA GLU A 505 15.04 -19.34 -37.10
C GLU A 505 13.57 -19.19 -36.69
N ASP A 506 13.23 -19.54 -35.45
CA ASP A 506 11.89 -19.38 -34.90
C ASP A 506 11.46 -17.89 -34.91
N SER A 507 12.36 -16.99 -34.53
CA SER A 507 12.11 -15.54 -34.53
C SER A 507 11.83 -14.98 -35.91
N ILE A 508 12.53 -15.47 -36.95
CA ILE A 508 12.29 -15.06 -38.35
C ILE A 508 10.88 -15.49 -38.79
N VAL A 509 10.50 -16.73 -38.50
CA VAL A 509 9.18 -17.27 -38.86
C VAL A 509 8.09 -16.50 -38.14
N MET A 510 8.19 -16.35 -36.82
CA MET A 510 7.18 -15.66 -36.01
C MET A 510 7.04 -14.19 -36.42
N ALA A 511 8.15 -13.48 -36.63
CA ALA A 511 8.10 -12.09 -37.09
C ALA A 511 7.39 -11.94 -38.44
N ARG A 512 7.54 -12.90 -39.37
CA ARG A 512 6.82 -12.88 -40.65
C ARG A 512 5.35 -13.25 -40.52
N CYS A 513 5.01 -14.21 -39.66
CA CYS A 513 3.62 -14.53 -39.33
C CYS A 513 2.87 -13.31 -38.76
N GLU A 514 3.57 -12.47 -37.99
CA GLU A 514 3.03 -11.23 -37.42
C GLU A 514 3.08 -10.03 -38.38
N GLY A 515 3.67 -10.18 -39.58
CA GLY A 515 3.84 -9.10 -40.55
C GLY A 515 4.93 -8.07 -40.17
N LEU A 516 5.81 -8.40 -39.22
CA LEU A 516 6.89 -7.55 -38.71
C LEU A 516 8.21 -7.78 -39.46
N GLU A 517 8.26 -7.39 -40.74
CA GLU A 517 9.41 -7.66 -41.62
C GLU A 517 10.75 -7.09 -41.10
N GLY A 518 10.72 -5.94 -40.42
CA GLY A 518 11.93 -5.37 -39.79
C GLY A 518 12.50 -6.27 -38.68
N HIS A 519 11.64 -6.95 -37.92
CA HIS A 519 12.07 -7.89 -36.88
C HIS A 519 12.67 -9.16 -37.51
N ALA A 520 12.02 -9.69 -38.55
CA ALA A 520 12.52 -10.85 -39.28
C ALA A 520 13.92 -10.60 -39.84
N ARG A 521 14.13 -9.45 -40.50
CA ARG A 521 15.44 -9.07 -41.05
C ARG A 521 16.50 -8.90 -39.97
N ALA A 522 16.14 -8.32 -38.82
CA ALA A 522 17.07 -8.20 -37.69
C ALA A 522 17.52 -9.57 -37.16
N ALA A 523 16.63 -10.57 -37.14
CA ALA A 523 16.99 -11.95 -36.80
C ALA A 523 17.83 -12.61 -37.92
N GLU A 524 17.50 -12.41 -39.19
CA GLU A 524 18.29 -12.92 -40.34
C GLU A 524 19.74 -12.44 -40.33
N GLN A 525 20.02 -11.21 -39.88
CA GLN A 525 21.40 -10.72 -39.72
C GLN A 525 22.23 -11.51 -38.69
N ARG A 526 21.60 -12.38 -37.89
CA ARG A 526 22.24 -13.25 -36.89
C ARG A 526 22.23 -14.73 -37.30
N LYS A 527 21.72 -15.04 -38.50
CA LYS A 527 21.76 -16.38 -39.07
C LYS A 527 23.18 -16.70 -39.56
N LEU A 528 23.69 -17.90 -39.26
CA LEU A 528 25.03 -18.35 -39.66
C LEU A 528 25.08 -18.96 -41.06
#